data_AF-A0A1J0TX95-F1
#
_entry.id   AF-A0A1J0TX95-F1
#
_cell.length_a   1.000
_cell.length_b   1.000
_cell.length_c   1.000
_cell.angle_alpha   90.00
_cell.angle_beta   90.00
_cell.angle_gamma   90.00
#
_symmetry.space_group_name_H-M   'P 1'
#
loop_
_entity.id
_entity.type
_entity.pdbx_description
1 polymer ?
#
loop_
_entity_poly.entity_id
_entity_poly.type
_entity_poly.pdbx_seq_one_letter_code
_entity_poly.pdbx_strand_id
1 'polypeptide(L)'
;MANTRNGLAAARARGRKGGRPPKLTAEQVEHAQRLYDANTHTVAQIAGLLGVRRTTLYGHLSKSDDVSAGSETTTSTDLGLDILEHPVPVRKTRGACPSCGHEPSTRSEAAHQRADVAVTWLHRDLDVPGEIVARNHCRNCQPEEPAVDVACTVCGDGPILAGEFAAEIDTNDVLPDPVQQWLTDAGWQTDPTLLCPEHA
;
A
#
# COMPACT_ATOMS: atom_id res chain seq x y z
N MET A 1 15.82 32.41 11.15
CA MET A 1 15.77 31.78 9.81
C MET A 1 14.34 31.88 9.23
N ALA A 2 13.95 33.04 8.69
CA ALA A 2 12.57 33.30 8.21
C ALA A 2 12.44 33.43 6.67
N ASN A 3 13.54 33.28 5.91
CA ASN A 3 13.56 33.60 4.48
C ASN A 3 13.16 32.41 3.57
N THR A 4 13.38 31.17 4.00
CA THR A 4 13.17 29.98 3.16
C THR A 4 11.69 29.70 2.86
N ARG A 5 10.80 29.88 3.85
CA ARG A 5 9.35 29.68 3.67
C ARG A 5 8.74 30.77 2.78
N ASN A 6 9.17 32.02 2.96
CA ASN A 6 8.74 33.14 2.14
C ASN A 6 9.21 32.99 0.69
N GLY A 7 10.44 32.53 0.46
CA GLY A 7 10.94 32.23 -0.87
C GLY A 7 10.18 31.10 -1.58
N LEU A 8 9.82 30.04 -0.84
CA LEU A 8 9.03 28.94 -1.39
C LEU A 8 7.58 29.35 -1.70
N ALA A 9 6.97 30.16 -0.83
CA ALA A 9 5.64 30.73 -1.06
C ALA A 9 5.62 31.65 -2.29
N ALA A 10 6.61 32.54 -2.43
CA ALA A 10 6.77 33.38 -3.60
C ALA A 10 7.01 32.58 -4.89
N ALA A 11 7.75 31.46 -4.83
CA ALA A 11 7.92 30.56 -5.97
C ALA A 11 6.61 29.88 -6.38
N ARG A 12 5.81 29.39 -5.42
CA ARG A 12 4.49 28.80 -5.69
C ARG A 12 3.51 29.82 -6.25
N ALA A 13 3.50 31.05 -5.73
CA ALA A 13 2.68 32.15 -6.25
C ALA A 13 3.01 32.50 -7.70
N ARG A 14 4.28 32.30 -8.12
CA ARG A 14 4.74 32.41 -9.52
C ARG A 14 4.46 31.16 -10.36
N GLY A 15 3.69 30.20 -9.85
CA GLY A 15 3.29 28.99 -10.59
C GLY A 15 4.35 27.88 -10.65
N ARG A 16 5.48 27.99 -9.93
CA ARG A 16 6.42 26.87 -9.82
C ARG A 16 5.79 25.75 -9.00
N LYS A 17 5.50 24.63 -9.66
CA LYS A 17 5.24 23.35 -8.99
C LYS A 17 6.57 22.75 -8.53
N GLY A 18 6.88 22.86 -7.25
CA GLY A 18 8.05 22.22 -6.65
C GLY A 18 7.82 20.73 -6.42
N GLY A 19 8.88 19.92 -6.50
CA GLY A 19 8.82 18.47 -6.31
C GLY A 19 9.75 17.73 -7.27
N ARG A 20 9.94 16.43 -7.04
CA ARG A 20 10.63 15.55 -7.99
C ARG A 20 9.77 15.41 -9.25
N PRO A 21 10.31 15.63 -10.46
CA PRO A 21 9.54 15.44 -11.69
C PRO A 21 9.01 14.00 -11.78
N PRO A 22 7.79 13.82 -12.33
CA PRO A 22 7.20 12.48 -12.46
C PRO A 22 8.08 11.61 -13.36
N LYS A 23 8.15 10.31 -13.03
CA LYS A 23 8.94 9.34 -13.81
C LYS A 23 8.35 9.05 -15.20
N LEU A 24 7.06 9.29 -15.39
CA LEU A 24 6.36 9.12 -16.66
C LEU A 24 5.95 10.48 -17.23
N THR A 25 6.14 10.66 -18.53
CA THR A 25 5.58 11.79 -19.28
C THR A 25 4.09 11.61 -19.51
N ALA A 26 3.38 12.70 -19.82
CA ALA A 26 1.95 12.62 -20.14
C ALA A 26 1.67 11.67 -21.32
N GLU A 27 2.52 11.69 -22.34
CA GLU A 27 2.44 10.80 -23.51
C GLU A 27 2.64 9.32 -23.12
N GLN A 28 3.57 9.03 -22.21
CA GLN A 28 3.79 7.67 -21.71
C GLN A 28 2.60 7.16 -20.90
N VAL A 29 1.97 8.03 -20.10
CA VAL A 29 0.76 7.69 -19.35
C VAL A 29 -0.41 7.42 -20.30
N GLU A 30 -0.60 8.25 -21.31
CA GLU A 30 -1.65 8.03 -22.31
C GLU A 30 -1.42 6.74 -23.10
N HIS A 31 -0.18 6.47 -23.49
CA HIS A 31 0.18 5.22 -24.15
C HIS A 31 -0.07 3.99 -23.27
N ALA A 32 0.30 4.06 -21.99
CA ALA A 32 0.00 3.03 -21.00
C ALA A 32 -1.50 2.77 -20.86
N GLN A 33 -2.29 3.85 -20.79
CA GLN A 33 -3.73 3.79 -20.66
C GLN A 33 -4.36 3.11 -21.87
N ARG A 34 -3.96 3.46 -23.10
CA ARG A 34 -4.46 2.79 -24.31
C ARG A 34 -4.16 1.30 -24.33
N LEU A 35 -2.96 0.89 -23.91
CA LEU A 35 -2.58 -0.53 -23.85
C LEU A 35 -3.39 -1.30 -22.79
N TYR A 36 -3.66 -0.64 -21.66
CA TYR A 36 -4.48 -1.17 -20.58
C TYR A 36 -5.94 -1.31 -21.00
N ASP A 37 -6.53 -0.26 -21.59
CA ASP A 37 -7.93 -0.23 -22.05
C ASP A 37 -8.17 -1.23 -23.20
N ALA A 38 -7.18 -1.42 -24.07
CA ALA A 38 -7.23 -2.44 -25.12
C ALA A 38 -7.14 -3.87 -24.56
N ASN A 39 -6.79 -4.05 -23.28
CA ASN A 39 -6.61 -5.33 -22.60
C ASN A 39 -5.70 -6.33 -23.36
N THR A 40 -4.78 -5.80 -24.19
CA THR A 40 -3.86 -6.59 -25.02
C THR A 40 -2.58 -6.95 -24.28
N HIS A 41 -2.24 -6.18 -23.25
CA HIS A 41 -1.03 -6.34 -22.47
C HIS A 41 -1.36 -6.36 -20.98
N THR A 42 -0.72 -7.26 -20.26
CA THR A 42 -0.79 -7.27 -18.79
C THR A 42 -0.10 -6.03 -18.23
N VAL A 43 -0.51 -5.58 -17.04
CA VAL A 43 0.11 -4.43 -16.34
C VAL A 43 1.62 -4.64 -16.15
N ALA A 44 2.05 -5.89 -15.96
CA ALA A 44 3.46 -6.25 -15.89
C ALA A 44 4.22 -5.95 -17.19
N GLN A 45 3.65 -6.32 -18.34
CA GLN A 45 4.23 -6.06 -19.66
C GLN A 45 4.27 -4.57 -19.97
N ILE A 46 3.20 -3.82 -19.68
CA ILE A 46 3.15 -2.37 -19.87
C ILE A 46 4.21 -1.67 -18.99
N ALA A 47 4.35 -2.11 -17.74
CA ALA A 47 5.36 -1.58 -16.83
C ALA A 47 6.80 -1.85 -17.32
N GLY A 48 7.05 -3.05 -17.85
CA GLY A 48 8.32 -3.41 -18.48
C GLY A 48 8.64 -2.57 -19.71
N LEU A 49 7.66 -2.35 -20.59
CA LEU A 49 7.82 -1.50 -21.79
C LEU A 49 8.17 -0.05 -21.45
N LEU A 50 7.67 0.45 -20.31
CA LEU A 50 7.89 1.82 -19.87
C LEU A 50 9.05 1.98 -18.88
N GLY A 51 9.72 0.89 -18.50
CA GLY A 51 10.85 0.91 -17.56
C GLY A 51 10.47 1.39 -16.16
N VAL A 52 9.23 1.15 -15.72
CA VAL A 52 8.72 1.59 -14.41
C VAL A 52 8.23 0.40 -13.58
N ARG A 53 8.18 0.55 -12.25
CA ARG A 53 7.56 -0.46 -11.37
C ARG A 53 6.04 -0.48 -11.60
N ARG A 54 5.39 -1.65 -11.46
CA ARG A 54 3.92 -1.81 -11.55
C ARG A 54 3.15 -0.83 -10.67
N THR A 55 3.66 -0.57 -9.46
CA THR A 55 3.10 0.40 -8.50
C THR A 55 3.08 1.84 -9.05
N THR A 56 4.12 2.23 -9.79
CA THR A 56 4.18 3.54 -10.46
C THR A 56 3.12 3.61 -11.55
N LEU A 57 2.96 2.55 -12.34
CA LEU A 57 1.98 2.50 -13.43
C LEU A 57 0.53 2.59 -12.93
N TYR A 58 0.17 1.84 -11.87
CA TYR A 58 -1.16 1.92 -11.25
C TYR A 58 -1.50 3.32 -10.71
N GLY A 59 -0.51 4.14 -10.36
CA GLY A 59 -0.72 5.52 -9.94
C GLY A 59 -1.21 6.44 -11.07
N HIS A 60 -0.90 6.07 -12.32
CA HIS A 60 -1.13 6.88 -13.51
C HIS A 60 -2.27 6.37 -14.40
N LEU A 61 -2.70 5.10 -14.25
CA LEU A 61 -3.85 4.56 -14.97
C LEU A 61 -5.17 5.02 -14.34
N SER A 62 -6.10 5.51 -15.16
CA SER A 62 -7.50 5.73 -14.79
C SER A 62 -8.28 4.43 -14.92
N LYS A 63 -8.98 4.03 -13.84
CA LYS A 63 -10.03 3.01 -13.95
C LYS A 63 -11.21 3.64 -14.68
N SER A 64 -11.39 3.28 -15.94
CA SER A 64 -12.69 3.40 -16.58
C SER A 64 -13.55 2.31 -15.96
N ASP A 65 -14.34 2.66 -14.94
CA ASP A 65 -15.48 1.85 -14.52
C ASP A 65 -16.48 1.85 -15.68
N ASP A 66 -16.31 0.91 -16.62
CA ASP A 66 -17.32 0.64 -17.64
C ASP A 66 -18.39 -0.27 -17.04
N VAL A 67 -19.46 0.36 -16.51
CA VAL A 67 -20.80 -0.24 -16.48
C VAL A 67 -21.81 0.86 -16.78
N SER A 68 -22.28 0.90 -18.03
CA SER A 68 -23.59 1.46 -18.39
C SER A 68 -24.58 0.31 -18.57
N ALA A 69 -25.61 0.27 -17.72
CA ALA A 69 -26.91 -0.38 -18.00
C ALA A 69 -27.98 0.41 -17.24
N GLY A 70 -29.03 0.83 -17.95
CA GLY A 70 -29.89 1.94 -17.59
C GLY A 70 -30.88 1.70 -16.45
N SER A 71 -31.42 2.79 -15.90
CA SER A 71 -32.75 3.28 -16.30
C SER A 71 -33.03 4.58 -15.57
N GLU A 72 -33.61 5.52 -16.31
CA GLU A 72 -34.13 6.79 -15.83
C GLU A 72 -35.49 6.64 -15.12
N THR A 73 -35.86 7.69 -14.36
CA THR A 73 -37.24 8.18 -14.05
C THR A 73 -38.06 7.30 -13.07
N THR A 74 -38.71 7.77 -11.99
CA THR A 74 -39.63 8.90 -11.85
C THR A 74 -40.07 9.00 -10.36
N THR A 75 -40.28 10.24 -9.88
CA THR A 75 -41.29 10.73 -8.92
C THR A 75 -41.95 9.77 -7.90
N SER A 76 -41.86 10.19 -6.62
CA SER A 76 -42.82 10.13 -5.50
C SER A 76 -43.91 9.05 -5.48
N THR A 77 -43.99 8.31 -4.36
CA THR A 77 -45.19 8.24 -3.50
C THR A 77 -44.78 7.64 -2.15
N ASP A 78 -44.95 8.47 -1.12
CA ASP A 78 -45.09 8.14 0.29
C ASP A 78 -46.16 7.06 0.48
N LEU A 79 -45.83 5.92 1.10
CA LEU A 79 -46.69 5.15 2.01
C LEU A 79 -45.80 4.11 2.72
N GLY A 80 -45.64 4.28 4.04
CA GLY A 80 -44.79 3.46 4.88
C GLY A 80 -45.29 2.04 5.13
N LEU A 81 -44.35 1.15 5.47
CA LEU A 81 -44.60 0.02 6.34
C LEU A 81 -43.29 -0.44 7.00
N ASP A 82 -43.37 -0.63 8.32
CA ASP A 82 -42.29 -0.90 9.27
C ASP A 82 -41.33 -2.03 8.86
N ILE A 83 -40.04 -1.71 8.80
CA ILE A 83 -38.95 -2.70 8.77
C ILE A 83 -38.13 -2.50 10.04
N LEU A 84 -38.19 -3.52 10.90
CA LEU A 84 -37.35 -3.71 12.08
C LEU A 84 -35.92 -3.27 11.80
N GLU A 85 -35.42 -2.32 12.61
CA GLU A 85 -34.05 -1.81 12.60
C GLU A 85 -33.03 -2.96 12.77
N HIS A 86 -32.68 -3.58 11.66
CA HIS A 86 -31.43 -4.32 11.53
C HIS A 86 -30.36 -3.26 11.27
N PRO A 87 -29.31 -3.15 12.10
CA PRO A 87 -28.25 -2.18 11.87
C PRO A 87 -27.64 -2.48 10.51
N VAL A 88 -27.82 -1.54 9.58
CA VAL A 88 -27.19 -1.57 8.27
C VAL A 88 -25.68 -1.70 8.52
N PRO A 89 -25.00 -2.78 8.10
CA PRO A 89 -23.57 -2.88 8.29
C PRO A 89 -22.94 -1.70 7.55
N VAL A 90 -22.29 -0.82 8.29
CA VAL A 90 -21.53 0.31 7.74
C VAL A 90 -20.58 -0.29 6.71
N ARG A 91 -20.83 0.02 5.43
CA ARG A 91 -20.07 -0.52 4.31
C ARG A 91 -18.66 0.03 4.44
N LYS A 92 -17.75 -0.73 5.08
CA LYS A 92 -16.35 -0.33 5.29
C LYS A 92 -15.80 0.20 3.96
N THR A 93 -15.41 1.45 3.93
CA THR A 93 -14.90 2.07 2.71
C THR A 93 -13.65 1.30 2.27
N ARG A 94 -13.57 0.95 0.98
CA ARG A 94 -12.42 0.24 0.40
C ARG A 94 -11.22 1.18 0.45
N GLY A 95 -10.51 1.19 1.57
CA GLY A 95 -9.42 2.13 1.82
C GLY A 95 -9.16 2.45 3.28
N ALA A 96 -10.05 2.10 4.22
CA ALA A 96 -9.82 2.31 5.65
C ALA A 96 -8.72 1.39 6.21
N CYS A 97 -8.00 1.86 7.24
CA CYS A 97 -7.00 1.04 7.94
C CYS A 97 -7.71 -0.12 8.67
N PRO A 98 -7.26 -1.38 8.53
CA PRO A 98 -7.90 -2.52 9.19
C PRO A 98 -7.76 -2.47 10.72
N SER A 99 -6.74 -1.78 11.25
CA SER A 99 -6.45 -1.71 12.68
C SER A 99 -7.21 -0.61 13.41
N CYS A 100 -7.24 0.62 12.87
CA CYS A 100 -7.88 1.77 13.54
C CYS A 100 -9.08 2.35 12.80
N GLY A 101 -9.38 1.88 11.59
CA GLY A 101 -10.44 2.45 10.76
C GLY A 101 -10.13 3.81 10.14
N HIS A 102 -8.88 4.31 10.21
CA HIS A 102 -8.52 5.61 9.61
C HIS A 102 -8.86 5.66 8.12
N GLU A 103 -9.63 6.67 7.72
CA GLU A 103 -10.06 6.88 6.35
C GLU A 103 -9.25 8.05 5.73
N PRO A 104 -8.52 7.80 4.63
CA PRO A 104 -7.72 8.84 4.01
C PRO A 104 -8.60 9.92 3.40
N SER A 105 -8.32 11.18 3.75
CA SER A 105 -9.07 12.35 3.28
C SER A 105 -8.68 12.81 1.87
N THR A 106 -7.51 12.37 1.38
CA THR A 106 -7.00 12.73 0.05
C THR A 106 -6.49 11.52 -0.71
N ARG A 107 -6.42 11.61 -2.05
CA ARG A 107 -5.86 10.55 -2.90
C ARG A 107 -4.39 10.24 -2.58
N SER A 108 -3.60 11.26 -2.24
CA SER A 108 -2.20 11.07 -1.86
C SER A 108 -2.09 10.29 -0.55
N GLU A 109 -2.92 10.64 0.43
CA GLU A 109 -3.02 9.92 1.70
C GLU A 109 -3.49 8.48 1.50
N ALA A 110 -4.47 8.25 0.63
CA ALA A 110 -4.93 6.91 0.28
C ALA A 110 -3.85 6.07 -0.43
N ALA A 111 -2.97 6.69 -1.21
CA ALA A 111 -1.83 6.00 -1.81
C ALA A 111 -0.77 5.62 -0.76
N HIS A 112 -0.45 6.52 0.17
CA HIS A 112 0.47 6.22 1.27
C HIS A 112 -0.08 5.15 2.19
N GLN A 113 -1.35 5.28 2.60
CA GLN A 113 -1.99 4.28 3.45
C GLN A 113 -1.97 2.90 2.80
N ARG A 114 -2.31 2.79 1.51
CA ARG A 114 -2.22 1.51 0.79
C ARG A 114 -0.81 0.93 0.76
N ALA A 115 0.21 1.77 0.65
CA ALA A 115 1.60 1.31 0.71
C ALA A 115 1.95 0.83 2.13
N ASP A 116 1.62 1.62 3.15
CA ASP A 116 1.90 1.29 4.56
C ASP A 116 1.19 -0.02 4.97
N VAL A 117 -0.10 -0.17 4.64
CA VAL A 117 -0.86 -1.40 4.97
C VAL A 117 -0.53 -2.60 4.08
N ALA A 118 0.26 -2.42 3.02
CA ALA A 118 0.77 -3.54 2.22
C ALA A 118 2.04 -4.14 2.83
N VAL A 119 2.71 -3.42 3.73
CA VAL A 119 3.88 -3.94 4.45
C VAL A 119 3.41 -4.85 5.57
N THR A 120 3.92 -6.09 5.58
CA THR A 120 3.64 -7.08 6.61
C THR A 120 4.58 -6.89 7.78
N TRP A 121 4.03 -6.76 8.99
CA TRP A 121 4.77 -6.70 10.24
C TRP A 121 4.66 -8.03 10.96
N LEU A 122 5.78 -8.60 11.40
CA LEU A 122 5.83 -9.86 12.13
C LEU A 122 5.99 -9.56 13.63
N HIS A 123 5.00 -10.01 14.40
CA HIS A 123 4.94 -9.89 15.85
C HIS A 123 5.06 -11.27 16.48
N ARG A 124 5.59 -11.34 17.69
CA ARG A 124 5.52 -12.55 18.51
C ARG A 124 4.08 -12.75 18.96
N ASP A 125 3.56 -13.97 18.83
CA ASP A 125 2.31 -14.29 19.50
C ASP A 125 2.55 -14.34 21.01
N LEU A 126 1.74 -13.61 21.77
CA LEU A 126 1.82 -13.56 23.23
C LEU A 126 1.07 -14.72 23.88
N ASP A 127 0.09 -15.28 23.17
CA ASP A 127 -0.73 -16.39 23.63
C ASP A 127 -0.06 -17.74 23.31
N VAL A 128 0.72 -17.79 22.22
CA VAL A 128 1.44 -19.01 21.78
C VAL A 128 2.94 -18.73 21.61
N PRO A 129 3.78 -19.14 22.58
CA PRO A 129 5.23 -18.95 22.49
C PRO A 129 5.82 -19.59 21.23
N GLY A 130 6.52 -18.77 20.43
CA GLY A 130 7.18 -19.20 19.19
C GLY A 130 6.32 -19.10 17.94
N GLU A 131 5.04 -18.74 18.05
CA GLU A 131 4.22 -18.43 16.88
C GLU A 131 4.40 -16.97 16.44
N ILE A 132 4.27 -16.74 15.13
CA ILE A 132 4.38 -15.41 14.52
C ILE A 132 3.00 -14.94 14.07
N VAL A 133 2.63 -13.74 14.50
CA VAL A 133 1.42 -13.05 14.05
C VAL A 133 1.80 -11.99 13.03
N ALA A 134 1.39 -12.20 11.79
CA ALA A 134 1.49 -11.20 10.73
C ALA A 134 0.38 -10.14 10.87
N ARG A 135 0.75 -8.87 10.88
CA ARG A 135 -0.17 -7.71 10.96
C ARG A 135 0.20 -6.64 9.95
N ASN A 136 -0.73 -5.77 9.60
CA ASN A 136 -0.47 -4.63 8.73
C ASN A 136 -0.95 -3.34 9.41
N HIS A 137 -0.19 -2.27 9.27
CA HIS A 137 -0.43 -1.01 9.99
C HIS A 137 -0.45 0.17 9.04
N CYS A 138 -1.37 1.12 9.25
CA CYS A 138 -1.21 2.44 8.66
C CYS A 138 -0.15 3.23 9.43
N ARG A 139 0.31 4.36 8.88
CA ARG A 139 1.26 5.26 9.56
C ARG A 139 0.90 5.63 11.00
N ASN A 140 -0.39 5.73 11.32
CA ASN A 140 -0.85 6.14 12.65
C ASN A 140 -0.94 4.97 13.64
N CYS A 141 -0.78 3.73 13.16
CA CYS A 141 -0.85 2.50 13.95
C CYS A 141 0.47 1.74 13.98
N GLN A 142 1.48 2.20 13.25
CA GLN A 142 2.78 1.55 13.28
C GLN A 142 3.29 1.53 14.73
N PRO A 143 3.76 0.37 15.21
CA PRO A 143 4.31 0.27 16.55
C PRO A 143 5.54 1.17 16.65
N GLU A 144 5.75 1.77 17.83
CA GLU A 144 6.99 2.47 18.12
C GLU A 144 8.14 1.46 18.30
N GLU A 145 9.36 1.91 18.04
CA GLU A 145 10.60 1.12 17.99
C GLU A 145 10.78 0.14 19.17
N PRO A 146 11.44 -1.01 18.96
CA PRO A 146 12.30 -1.34 17.81
C PRO A 146 11.57 -1.97 16.61
N ALA A 147 12.07 -1.65 15.41
CA ALA A 147 11.60 -2.18 14.14
C ALA A 147 12.78 -2.44 13.19
N VAL A 148 12.88 -3.64 12.62
CA VAL A 148 13.96 -4.04 11.70
C VAL A 148 13.38 -4.56 10.39
N ASP A 149 13.87 -4.03 9.28
CA ASP A 149 13.46 -4.45 7.94
C ASP A 149 14.15 -5.77 7.54
N VAL A 150 13.37 -6.79 7.18
CA VAL A 150 13.88 -7.98 6.49
C VAL A 150 13.69 -7.76 5.00
N ALA A 151 14.73 -7.28 4.32
CA ALA A 151 14.64 -6.89 2.92
C ALA A 151 15.21 -7.96 1.98
N CYS A 152 14.49 -8.24 0.89
CA CYS A 152 15.05 -9.00 -0.22
C CYS A 152 16.24 -8.23 -0.83
N THR A 153 17.36 -8.90 -1.03
CA THR A 153 18.60 -8.30 -1.56
C THR A 153 18.46 -7.79 -3.00
N VAL A 154 17.48 -8.27 -3.77
CA VAL A 154 17.23 -7.88 -5.16
C VAL A 154 16.29 -6.69 -5.28
N CYS A 155 15.10 -6.75 -4.66
CA CYS A 155 14.06 -5.73 -4.84
C CYS A 155 13.98 -4.71 -3.70
N GLY A 156 14.53 -5.03 -2.53
CA GLY A 156 14.49 -4.23 -1.30
C GLY A 156 13.17 -4.30 -0.54
N ASP A 157 12.21 -5.12 -1.00
CA ASP A 157 10.92 -5.27 -0.35
C ASP A 157 10.95 -6.46 0.62
N GLY A 158 10.15 -6.39 1.69
CA GLY A 158 9.98 -7.50 2.63
C GLY A 158 9.24 -7.10 3.90
N PRO A 159 9.06 -8.05 4.84
CA PRO A 159 8.37 -7.79 6.09
C PRO A 159 9.24 -6.99 7.09
N ILE A 160 8.57 -6.39 8.07
CA ILE A 160 9.21 -5.68 9.19
C ILE A 160 9.03 -6.49 10.46
N LEU A 161 10.09 -6.67 11.22
CA LEU A 161 10.05 -7.32 12.54
C LEU A 161 9.75 -6.27 13.60
N ALA A 162 8.82 -6.56 14.50
CA ALA A 162 8.40 -5.63 15.54
C ALA A 162 8.83 -6.11 16.93
N GLY A 163 9.17 -5.16 17.81
CA GLY A 163 9.35 -5.41 19.24
C GLY A 163 10.49 -6.40 19.53
N GLU A 164 10.20 -7.46 20.27
CA GLU A 164 11.23 -8.41 20.70
C GLU A 164 12.01 -9.04 19.54
N PHE A 165 11.36 -9.35 18.42
CA PHE A 165 12.05 -9.89 17.25
C PHE A 165 13.05 -8.91 16.65
N ALA A 166 12.73 -7.61 16.65
CA ALA A 166 13.67 -6.58 16.22
C ALA A 166 14.83 -6.43 17.22
N ALA A 167 14.53 -6.41 18.53
CA ALA A 167 15.55 -6.31 19.57
C ALA A 167 16.53 -7.50 19.58
N GLU A 168 16.06 -8.70 19.25
CA GLU A 168 16.88 -9.91 19.21
C GLU A 168 17.90 -9.87 18.05
N ILE A 169 17.52 -9.31 16.90
CA ILE A 169 18.43 -9.11 15.76
C ILE A 169 19.45 -8.02 16.05
N ASP A 170 19.02 -6.90 16.64
CA ASP A 170 19.96 -5.84 17.04
C ASP A 170 21.06 -6.35 17.98
N THR A 171 20.77 -7.41 18.74
CA THR A 171 21.72 -8.01 19.69
C THR A 171 22.57 -9.11 19.06
N ASN A 172 21.98 -9.98 18.23
CA ASN A 172 22.63 -11.21 17.76
C ASN A 172 23.05 -11.18 16.29
N ASP A 173 22.60 -10.19 15.51
CA ASP A 173 22.79 -10.05 14.06
C ASP A 173 22.35 -11.30 13.26
N VAL A 174 21.44 -12.09 13.83
CA VAL A 174 20.92 -13.35 13.29
C VAL A 174 19.40 -13.37 13.39
N LEU A 175 18.73 -13.82 12.33
CA LEU A 175 17.27 -13.98 12.31
C LEU A 175 16.84 -15.08 13.30
N PRO A 176 15.87 -14.84 14.19
CA PRO A 176 15.34 -15.86 15.09
C PRO A 176 14.72 -17.04 14.32
N ASP A 177 14.85 -18.27 14.83
CA ASP A 177 14.33 -19.48 14.17
C ASP A 177 12.84 -19.39 13.78
N PRO A 178 11.93 -18.86 14.62
CA PRO A 178 10.53 -18.71 14.22
C PRO A 178 10.35 -17.81 13.00
N VAL A 179 11.18 -16.77 12.88
CA VAL A 179 11.16 -15.82 11.75
C VAL A 179 11.67 -16.50 10.50
N GLN A 180 12.76 -17.27 10.60
CA GLN A 180 13.29 -18.05 9.47
C GLN A 180 12.28 -19.09 8.97
N GLN A 181 11.60 -19.79 9.88
CA GLN A 181 10.57 -20.77 9.53
C GLN A 181 9.41 -20.09 8.81
N TRP A 182 8.88 -18.99 9.35
CA TRP A 182 7.79 -18.23 8.71
C TRP A 182 8.17 -17.73 7.32
N LEU A 183 9.39 -17.20 7.17
CA LEU A 183 9.91 -16.76 5.87
C LEU A 183 9.97 -17.92 4.87
N THR A 184 10.51 -19.06 5.29
CA THR A 184 10.61 -20.28 4.46
C THR A 184 9.23 -20.79 4.04
N ASP A 185 8.28 -20.83 4.98
CA ASP A 185 6.88 -21.23 4.70
C ASP A 185 6.19 -20.25 3.76
N ALA A 186 6.56 -18.97 3.81
CA ALA A 186 6.13 -17.94 2.87
C ALA A 186 6.89 -17.98 1.53
N GLY A 187 7.81 -18.94 1.33
CA GLY A 187 8.56 -19.15 0.09
C GLY A 187 9.82 -18.29 -0.05
N TRP A 188 10.30 -17.66 1.02
CA TRP A 188 11.56 -16.92 1.01
C TRP A 188 12.75 -17.87 1.08
N GLN A 189 13.83 -17.51 0.41
CA GLN A 189 15.15 -18.08 0.67
C GLN A 189 15.85 -17.21 1.72
N THR A 190 16.34 -17.85 2.79
CA THR A 190 16.99 -17.17 3.93
C THR A 190 18.49 -17.45 4.03
N ASP A 191 18.99 -18.49 3.35
CA ASP A 191 20.40 -18.91 3.30
C ASP A 191 20.78 -19.27 1.85
N PRO A 192 21.89 -18.75 1.28
CA PRO A 192 22.86 -17.81 1.86
C PRO A 192 22.46 -16.34 1.78
N THR A 193 21.39 -16.02 1.06
CA THR A 193 20.93 -14.64 0.86
C THR A 193 19.43 -14.54 1.01
N LEU A 194 18.97 -13.43 1.61
CA LEU A 194 17.55 -13.12 1.73
C LEU A 194 16.96 -12.77 0.36
N LEU A 195 16.12 -13.67 -0.17
CA LEU A 195 15.38 -13.50 -1.41
C LEU A 195 13.90 -13.76 -1.17
N CYS A 196 13.05 -12.87 -1.69
CA CYS A 196 11.61 -13.06 -1.64
C CYS A 196 11.16 -14.11 -2.68
N PRO A 197 9.92 -14.65 -2.60
CA PRO A 197 9.46 -15.74 -3.46
C PRO A 197 9.51 -15.43 -4.96
N GLU A 198 9.46 -14.15 -5.33
CA GLU A 198 9.54 -13.70 -6.73
C GLU A 198 10.99 -13.65 -7.26
N HIS A 199 12.00 -13.74 -6.37
CA HIS A 199 13.42 -13.65 -6.69
C HIS A 199 14.27 -14.79 -6.11
N ALA A 200 13.65 -15.75 -5.42
CA ALA A 200 14.27 -16.94 -4.83
C ALA A 200 14.58 -18.03 -5.87
#